data_AF-A0A5C6HI82-F1
#
_entry.id   AF-A0A5C6HI82-F1
#
_cell.length_a   1.000
_cell.length_b   1.000
_cell.length_c   1.000
_cell.angle_alpha   90.00
_cell.angle_beta   90.00
_cell.angle_gamma   90.00
#
_symmetry.space_group_name_H-M   'P 1'
#
loop_
_entity.id
_entity.type
_entity.pdbx_description
1 polymer ?
#
loop_
_entity_poly.entity_id
_entity_poly.type
_entity_poly.pdbx_seq_one_letter_code
_entity_poly.pdbx_strand_id
1 'polypeptide(L)'
;MNLQLTDGIVHGMLHPGHATDLPFPELYRKLSSLPATLPELRKTLRAALGKYINFQFEEEIPDITLLISDIHTPISTYYISPEINMKHLADEDTPQARFYDAAMRAEIRLTKLTLLEHARNFHSDIETRNEVREVLSYLCEYIRYINRHMECESDIFCILTRYLFKLYYEVVIQFEEILKTTDYRPFDDFFYDAFDCYPSKEQTEAYQCAIYTGKVQRAIMTGKPVADLHPILREVTGLLDTCPEDTSLLAVARMLENAIFLQQSSNALSEEVSLEQEVSLQQLGDETETIRISKKIQQTINDNILSRTNPREIIGILEKEQEKLIWIPPCKALLLTIPRQLNRWLEAQIELCRKNIAQSFLAVEPAARQNNLKAKRTKAEISKSIRLAHKRLDFLSGYNPQNKKIISDADYNRLLLYTDSFLQTGGEMPADLHSISTATSIEHLRYTYYLLYKEDCSRSIPRECFVNFLHAVFSQFANTEKSTTTKVFSKAPKSYAQDVKSCQDKK
;
A
#
# COMPACT_ATOMS: atom_id res chain seq x y z
N MET A 1 32.52 -10.64 -26.60
CA MET A 1 31.32 -11.52 -26.60
C MET A 1 30.56 -11.40 -27.91
N ASN A 2 30.10 -12.52 -28.50
CA ASN A 2 29.37 -12.51 -29.78
C ASN A 2 27.84 -12.68 -29.62
N LEU A 3 27.08 -11.98 -30.47
CA LEU A 3 25.62 -12.10 -30.61
C LEU A 3 25.26 -13.34 -31.44
N GLN A 4 25.31 -14.53 -30.81
CA GLN A 4 25.26 -15.82 -31.50
C GLN A 4 23.92 -16.12 -32.17
N LEU A 5 22.78 -15.70 -31.60
CA LEU A 5 21.50 -15.88 -32.29
C LEU A 5 21.39 -14.89 -33.44
N THR A 6 21.82 -13.64 -33.24
CA THR A 6 21.79 -12.62 -34.29
C THR A 6 22.64 -13.04 -35.47
N ASP A 7 23.87 -13.51 -35.22
CA ASP A 7 24.77 -14.06 -36.25
C ASP A 7 24.13 -15.26 -36.98
N GLY A 8 23.55 -16.19 -36.23
CA GLY A 8 22.86 -17.35 -36.78
C GLY A 8 21.65 -17.02 -37.66
N ILE A 9 20.99 -15.89 -37.40
CA ILE A 9 19.86 -15.37 -38.18
C ILE A 9 20.36 -14.55 -39.38
N VAL A 10 21.35 -13.68 -39.21
CA VAL A 10 21.79 -12.78 -40.28
C VAL A 10 22.70 -13.47 -41.30
N HIS A 11 23.55 -14.40 -40.84
CA HIS A 11 24.56 -15.07 -41.67
C HIS A 11 24.41 -16.60 -41.70
N GLY A 12 23.59 -17.17 -40.81
CA GLY A 12 23.50 -18.62 -40.60
C GLY A 12 22.26 -19.30 -41.19
N MET A 13 21.98 -20.50 -40.67
CA MET A 13 20.87 -21.35 -41.13
C MET A 13 19.49 -20.85 -40.74
N LEU A 14 19.40 -19.90 -39.81
CA LEU A 14 18.14 -19.26 -39.41
C LEU A 14 17.84 -18.01 -40.23
N HIS A 15 18.52 -17.81 -41.36
CA HIS A 15 18.24 -16.70 -42.24
C HIS A 15 16.81 -16.77 -42.80
N PRO A 16 16.01 -15.69 -42.76
CA PRO A 16 14.63 -15.69 -43.23
C PRO A 16 14.46 -16.21 -44.67
N GLY A 17 15.42 -15.92 -45.55
CA GLY A 17 15.44 -16.41 -46.93
C GLY A 17 15.82 -17.89 -47.11
N HIS A 18 16.39 -18.54 -46.09
CA HIS A 18 16.77 -19.96 -46.12
C HIS A 18 15.87 -20.84 -45.23
N ALA A 19 15.11 -20.23 -44.33
CA ALA A 19 14.41 -20.89 -43.23
C ALA A 19 12.96 -21.31 -43.56
N THR A 20 12.58 -21.47 -44.83
CA THR A 20 11.18 -21.69 -45.24
C THR A 20 10.54 -22.98 -44.69
N ASP A 21 11.34 -24.00 -44.36
CA ASP A 21 10.87 -25.32 -43.90
C ASP A 21 11.14 -25.61 -42.41
N LEU A 22 11.47 -24.58 -41.61
CA LEU A 22 11.71 -24.79 -40.17
C LEU A 22 10.40 -25.04 -39.40
N PRO A 23 10.42 -25.87 -38.34
CA PRO A 23 9.26 -26.09 -37.47
C PRO A 23 9.03 -24.89 -36.52
N PHE A 24 8.73 -23.71 -37.09
CA PHE A 24 8.57 -22.45 -36.36
C PHE A 24 7.64 -22.54 -35.14
N PRO A 25 6.45 -23.20 -35.19
CA PRO A 25 5.59 -23.32 -34.03
C PRO A 25 6.25 -24.08 -32.86
N GLU A 26 7.03 -25.12 -33.15
CA GLU A 26 7.70 -25.91 -32.11
C GLU A 26 8.88 -25.15 -31.51
N LEU A 27 9.67 -24.47 -32.36
CA LEU A 27 10.78 -23.64 -31.92
C LEU A 27 10.28 -22.46 -31.07
N TYR A 28 9.20 -21.80 -31.49
CA TYR A 28 8.54 -20.76 -30.71
C TYR A 28 8.10 -21.27 -29.34
N ARG A 29 7.40 -22.42 -29.25
CA ARG A 29 6.97 -23.00 -27.96
C ARG A 29 8.14 -23.31 -27.02
N LYS A 30 9.30 -23.70 -27.56
CA LYS A 30 10.50 -23.93 -26.73
C LYS A 30 11.12 -22.64 -26.20
N LEU A 31 10.92 -21.52 -26.91
CA LEU A 31 11.50 -20.22 -26.56
C LEU A 31 10.51 -19.28 -25.86
N SER A 32 9.21 -19.60 -25.83
CA SER A 32 8.17 -18.72 -25.28
C SER A 32 8.28 -18.47 -23.78
N SER A 33 8.91 -19.37 -23.02
CA SER A 33 9.22 -19.16 -21.61
C SER A 33 10.74 -19.20 -21.40
N LEU A 34 11.36 -18.03 -21.30
CA LEU A 34 12.80 -17.94 -21.10
C LEU A 34 13.16 -18.10 -19.61
N PRO A 35 14.13 -18.99 -19.27
CA PRO A 35 14.57 -19.17 -17.89
C PRO A 35 15.15 -17.90 -17.26
N ALA A 36 15.07 -17.83 -15.93
CA ALA A 36 15.56 -16.68 -15.18
C ALA A 36 17.09 -16.59 -15.19
N THR A 37 17.75 -17.75 -15.11
CA THR A 37 19.20 -17.87 -14.90
C THR A 37 19.95 -18.13 -16.20
N LEU A 38 21.21 -17.68 -16.26
CA LEU A 38 22.06 -17.81 -17.44
C LEU A 38 22.38 -19.28 -17.80
N PRO A 39 22.72 -20.18 -16.87
CA PRO A 39 22.99 -21.59 -17.20
C PRO A 39 21.76 -22.31 -17.78
N GLU A 40 20.57 -22.05 -17.21
CA GLU A 40 19.32 -22.63 -17.70
C GLU A 40 18.97 -22.06 -19.08
N LEU A 41 19.15 -20.75 -19.28
CA LEU A 41 18.94 -20.11 -20.59
C LEU A 41 19.86 -20.70 -21.66
N ARG A 42 21.17 -20.82 -21.37
CA ARG A 42 22.15 -21.47 -22.25
C ARG A 42 21.75 -22.91 -22.59
N LYS A 43 21.26 -23.68 -21.60
CA LYS A 43 20.75 -25.05 -21.80
C LYS A 43 19.51 -25.08 -22.71
N THR A 44 18.53 -24.21 -22.47
CA THR A 44 17.32 -24.10 -23.29
C THR A 44 17.65 -23.72 -24.73
N LEU A 45 18.55 -22.75 -24.94
CA LEU A 45 19.01 -22.34 -26.27
C LEU A 45 19.70 -23.49 -27.02
N ARG A 46 20.62 -24.21 -26.38
CA ARG A 46 21.24 -25.41 -26.98
C ARG A 46 20.21 -26.48 -27.33
N ALA A 47 19.24 -26.74 -26.45
CA ALA A 47 18.21 -27.74 -26.68
C ALA A 47 17.23 -27.34 -27.81
N ALA A 48 16.93 -26.05 -27.94
CA ALA A 48 16.00 -25.54 -28.94
C ALA A 48 16.66 -25.33 -30.31
N LEU A 49 17.84 -24.70 -30.33
CA LEU A 49 18.49 -24.17 -31.53
C LEU A 49 19.87 -24.76 -31.83
N GLY A 50 20.41 -25.64 -30.98
CA GLY A 50 21.76 -26.20 -31.15
C GLY A 50 21.99 -27.04 -32.42
N LYS A 51 20.92 -27.39 -33.15
CA LYS A 51 21.00 -28.01 -34.48
C LYS A 51 21.26 -27.00 -35.61
N TYR A 52 20.96 -25.72 -35.36
CA TYR A 52 21.01 -24.64 -36.36
C TYR A 52 22.09 -23.60 -36.05
N ILE A 53 22.41 -23.43 -34.77
CA ILE A 53 23.45 -22.51 -34.27
C ILE A 53 24.46 -23.31 -33.44
N ASN A 54 25.74 -23.11 -33.72
CA ASN A 54 26.81 -23.63 -32.88
C ASN A 54 27.08 -22.67 -31.71
N PHE A 55 26.47 -22.94 -30.55
CA PHE A 55 26.64 -22.09 -29.37
C PHE A 55 28.00 -22.26 -28.72
N GLN A 56 28.87 -21.27 -28.86
CA GLN A 56 30.15 -21.17 -28.16
C GLN A 56 29.98 -20.31 -26.90
N PHE A 57 29.32 -20.85 -25.88
CA PHE A 57 29.31 -20.18 -24.58
C PHE A 57 30.68 -20.38 -23.94
N GLU A 58 31.37 -19.28 -23.65
CA GLU A 58 32.64 -19.28 -22.92
C GLU A 58 32.49 -20.05 -21.59
N GLU A 59 33.54 -20.78 -21.21
CA GLU A 59 33.60 -21.42 -19.89
C GLU A 59 33.58 -20.35 -18.79
N GLU A 60 33.12 -20.71 -17.58
CA GLU A 60 33.14 -19.80 -16.44
C GLU A 60 34.54 -19.20 -16.31
N ILE A 61 34.62 -17.89 -16.54
CA ILE A 61 35.86 -17.14 -16.37
C ILE A 61 36.20 -17.26 -14.89
N PRO A 62 37.36 -17.84 -14.52
CA PRO A 62 37.71 -18.01 -13.13
C PRO A 62 37.69 -16.66 -12.43
N ASP A 63 37.18 -16.62 -11.20
CA ASP A 63 37.12 -15.40 -10.39
C ASP A 63 38.55 -14.82 -10.25
N ILE A 64 38.85 -13.74 -10.99
CA ILE A 64 40.18 -13.11 -11.01
C ILE A 64 40.28 -12.00 -9.96
N THR A 65 39.48 -12.07 -8.88
CA THR A 65 39.53 -11.16 -7.71
C THR A 65 40.92 -10.92 -7.13
N LEU A 66 41.92 -11.75 -7.46
CA LEU A 66 43.26 -11.73 -6.91
C LEU A 66 44.30 -10.86 -7.63
N LEU A 67 44.02 -10.24 -8.79
CA LEU A 67 45.07 -9.59 -9.60
C LEU A 67 44.87 -8.12 -9.94
N ILE A 68 43.70 -7.51 -9.71
CA ILE A 68 43.42 -6.15 -10.18
C ILE A 68 42.86 -5.31 -9.03
N SER A 69 43.65 -4.33 -8.58
CA SER A 69 43.25 -3.30 -7.61
C SER A 69 42.71 -2.05 -8.34
N ASP A 70 41.77 -2.23 -9.25
CA ASP A 70 41.18 -1.12 -9.99
C ASP A 70 39.95 -0.57 -9.28
N ILE A 71 39.53 0.63 -9.69
CA ILE A 71 38.24 1.19 -9.33
C ILE A 71 37.17 0.25 -9.90
N HIS A 72 36.32 -0.27 -9.01
CA HIS A 72 35.18 -1.09 -9.36
C HIS A 72 33.90 -0.41 -8.89
N THR A 73 33.04 -0.10 -9.85
CA THR A 73 31.67 0.35 -9.63
C THR A 73 30.77 -0.88 -9.68
N PRO A 74 30.17 -1.30 -8.55
CA PRO A 74 29.29 -2.46 -8.53
C PRO A 74 28.09 -2.24 -9.46
N ILE A 75 28.01 -3.01 -10.55
CA ILE A 75 26.90 -2.90 -11.48
C ILE A 75 25.68 -3.55 -10.83
N SER A 76 24.74 -2.69 -10.47
CA SER A 76 23.50 -3.05 -9.81
C SER A 76 22.62 -3.91 -10.74
N THR A 77 22.24 -5.10 -10.28
CA THR A 77 21.18 -5.87 -10.92
C THR A 77 19.84 -5.20 -10.61
N TYR A 78 19.19 -4.67 -11.65
CA TYR A 78 17.89 -4.04 -11.46
C TYR A 78 16.82 -5.05 -11.10
N TYR A 79 15.96 -4.65 -10.17
CA TYR A 79 14.80 -5.45 -9.81
C TYR A 79 13.75 -5.44 -10.92
N ILE A 80 13.53 -4.26 -11.53
CA ILE A 80 12.71 -4.07 -12.71
C ILE A 80 13.67 -3.74 -13.85
N SER A 81 13.81 -4.64 -14.83
CA SER A 81 14.66 -4.36 -15.99
C SER A 81 14.11 -3.15 -16.75
N PRO A 82 14.93 -2.11 -17.01
CA PRO A 82 14.60 -1.09 -17.98
C PRO A 82 14.32 -1.76 -19.32
N GLU A 83 13.11 -1.57 -19.83
CA GLU A 83 12.66 -2.12 -21.10
C GLU A 83 12.09 -1.01 -21.96
N ILE A 84 12.58 -0.89 -23.20
CA ILE A 84 12.05 0.10 -24.13
C ILE A 84 10.83 -0.53 -24.83
N ASN A 85 9.66 -0.04 -24.48
CA ASN A 85 8.38 -0.47 -25.02
C ASN A 85 8.10 0.18 -26.38
N MET A 86 8.78 -0.28 -27.43
CA MET A 86 8.42 0.09 -28.80
C MET A 86 7.24 -0.77 -29.26
N LYS A 87 6.08 -0.16 -29.54
CA LYS A 87 4.92 -0.88 -30.10
C LYS A 87 5.28 -1.57 -31.42
N HIS A 88 4.68 -2.74 -31.67
CA HIS A 88 4.87 -3.52 -32.90
C HIS A 88 4.32 -2.74 -34.09
N LEU A 89 5.15 -2.56 -35.13
CA LEU A 89 4.78 -1.87 -36.37
C LEU A 89 4.21 -2.82 -37.44
N ALA A 90 4.30 -4.14 -37.23
CA ALA A 90 3.74 -5.13 -38.14
C ALA A 90 2.91 -6.16 -37.35
N ASP A 91 1.60 -6.13 -37.57
CA ASP A 91 0.60 -7.10 -37.10
C ASP A 91 0.63 -8.40 -37.92
N GLU A 92 1.81 -8.88 -38.34
CA GLU A 92 1.91 -10.21 -38.96
C GLU A 92 2.11 -11.27 -37.88
N ASP A 93 0.99 -11.79 -37.40
CA ASP A 93 0.91 -12.85 -36.40
C ASP A 93 1.25 -14.24 -37.01
N THR A 94 2.31 -14.31 -37.82
CA THR A 94 2.76 -15.54 -38.46
C THR A 94 3.59 -16.38 -37.49
N PRO A 95 3.56 -17.72 -37.60
CA PRO A 95 4.42 -18.58 -36.79
C PRO A 95 5.91 -18.23 -36.90
N GLN A 96 6.34 -17.76 -38.08
CA GLN A 96 7.69 -17.33 -38.35
C GLN A 96 8.03 -16.04 -37.58
N ALA A 97 7.20 -15.00 -37.68
CA ALA A 97 7.40 -13.75 -36.93
C ALA A 97 7.42 -13.99 -35.41
N ARG A 98 6.52 -14.82 -34.88
CA ARG A 98 6.51 -15.23 -33.46
C ARG A 98 7.81 -15.92 -33.04
N PHE A 99 8.35 -16.79 -33.89
CA PHE A 99 9.62 -17.43 -33.62
C PHE A 99 10.77 -16.41 -33.54
N TYR A 100 10.90 -15.50 -34.51
CA TYR A 100 11.95 -14.48 -34.50
C TYR A 100 11.78 -13.50 -33.33
N ASP A 101 10.56 -13.14 -32.97
CA ASP A 101 10.25 -12.37 -31.76
C ASP A 101 10.81 -13.06 -30.50
N ALA A 102 10.48 -14.35 -30.31
CA ALA A 102 10.95 -15.13 -29.18
C ALA A 102 12.48 -15.33 -29.19
N ALA A 103 13.07 -15.56 -30.36
CA ALA A 103 14.52 -15.69 -30.53
C ALA A 103 15.24 -14.39 -30.15
N MET A 104 14.74 -13.23 -30.58
CA MET A 104 15.34 -11.94 -30.23
C MET A 104 15.16 -11.58 -28.75
N ARG A 105 14.01 -11.90 -28.13
CA ARG A 105 13.88 -11.80 -26.66
C ARG A 105 14.90 -12.67 -25.95
N ALA A 106 15.19 -13.86 -26.47
CA ALA A 106 16.19 -14.76 -25.91
C ALA A 106 17.61 -14.19 -26.05
N GLU A 107 17.95 -13.61 -27.21
CA GLU A 107 19.23 -12.94 -27.44
C GLU A 107 19.43 -11.73 -26.52
N ILE A 108 18.41 -10.89 -26.36
CA ILE A 108 18.44 -9.76 -25.42
C ILE A 108 18.76 -10.25 -24.01
N ARG A 109 18.03 -11.27 -23.55
CA ARG A 109 18.21 -11.81 -22.21
C ARG A 109 19.59 -12.43 -22.04
N LEU A 110 20.05 -13.21 -23.02
CA LEU A 110 21.37 -13.85 -23.02
C LEU A 110 22.49 -12.80 -22.94
N THR A 111 22.41 -11.76 -23.78
CA THR A 111 23.39 -10.67 -23.85
C THR A 111 23.49 -9.94 -22.52
N LYS A 112 22.35 -9.49 -21.97
CA LYS A 112 22.31 -8.78 -20.68
C LYS A 112 22.87 -9.63 -19.54
N LEU A 113 22.44 -10.89 -19.43
CA LEU A 113 22.90 -11.78 -18.36
C LEU A 113 24.40 -12.09 -18.48
N THR A 114 24.90 -12.27 -19.70
CA THR A 114 26.33 -12.56 -19.91
C THR A 114 27.19 -11.34 -19.61
N LEU A 115 26.76 -10.13 -19.97
CA LEU A 115 27.45 -8.90 -19.57
C LEU A 115 27.45 -8.70 -18.04
N LEU A 116 26.35 -9.03 -17.36
CA LEU A 116 26.28 -8.98 -15.89
C LEU A 116 27.19 -10.03 -15.22
N GLU A 117 27.26 -11.24 -15.77
CA GLU A 117 28.18 -12.29 -15.33
C GLU A 117 29.65 -11.85 -15.54
N HIS A 118 29.97 -11.29 -16.70
CA HIS A 118 31.29 -10.75 -17.01
C HIS A 118 31.69 -9.64 -16.01
N ALA A 119 30.82 -8.64 -15.81
CA ALA A 119 31.04 -7.57 -14.85
C ALA A 119 31.29 -8.09 -13.43
N ARG A 120 30.54 -9.12 -13.03
CA ARG A 120 30.68 -9.78 -11.72
C ARG A 120 31.97 -10.58 -11.60
N ASN A 121 32.51 -11.14 -12.66
CA ASN A 121 33.70 -11.98 -12.57
C ASN A 121 35.01 -11.17 -12.64
N PHE A 122 35.07 -10.14 -13.49
CA PHE A 122 36.29 -9.35 -13.69
C PHE A 122 36.51 -8.25 -12.64
N HIS A 123 35.46 -7.73 -12.00
CA HIS A 123 35.53 -6.64 -11.01
C HIS A 123 36.39 -5.44 -11.46
N SER A 124 36.37 -5.09 -12.75
CA SER A 124 37.10 -3.94 -13.32
C SER A 124 36.18 -3.13 -14.21
N ASP A 125 36.08 -1.83 -13.94
CA ASP A 125 35.28 -0.90 -14.76
C ASP A 125 35.86 -0.75 -16.17
N ILE A 126 37.19 -0.87 -16.32
CA ILE A 126 37.85 -0.74 -17.62
C ILE A 126 37.53 -1.94 -18.50
N GLU A 127 37.73 -3.16 -17.99
CA GLU A 127 37.45 -4.39 -18.74
C GLU A 127 35.96 -4.51 -19.05
N THR A 128 35.10 -4.28 -18.07
CA THR A 128 33.64 -4.31 -18.27
C THR A 128 33.20 -3.27 -19.30
N ARG A 129 33.76 -2.05 -19.26
CA ARG A 129 33.45 -1.02 -20.26
C ARG A 129 33.93 -1.42 -21.65
N ASN A 130 35.10 -2.04 -21.79
CA ASN A 130 35.60 -2.50 -23.08
C ASN A 130 34.69 -3.58 -23.67
N GLU A 131 34.29 -4.56 -22.86
CA GLU A 131 33.36 -5.63 -23.28
C GLU A 131 32.00 -5.04 -23.71
N VAL A 132 31.43 -4.13 -22.92
CA VAL A 132 30.19 -3.44 -23.26
C VAL A 132 30.33 -2.66 -24.58
N ARG A 133 31.45 -1.94 -24.78
CA ARG A 133 31.71 -1.20 -26.02
C ARG A 133 31.83 -2.12 -27.24
N GLU A 134 32.41 -3.30 -27.07
CA GLU A 134 32.50 -4.30 -28.12
C GLU A 134 31.10 -4.79 -28.53
N VAL A 135 30.26 -5.14 -27.54
CA VAL A 135 28.85 -5.52 -27.77
C VAL A 135 28.05 -4.42 -28.45
N LEU A 136 28.18 -3.17 -27.99
CA LEU A 136 27.54 -2.02 -28.64
C LEU A 136 28.00 -1.83 -30.10
N SER A 137 29.28 -2.09 -30.38
CA SER A 137 29.84 -2.03 -31.73
C SER A 137 29.25 -3.12 -32.62
N TYR A 138 29.17 -4.36 -32.14
CA TYR A 138 28.53 -5.45 -32.88
C TYR A 138 27.06 -5.15 -33.19
N LEU A 139 26.30 -4.62 -32.23
CA LEU A 139 24.91 -4.22 -32.46
C LEU A 139 24.79 -3.17 -33.57
N CYS A 140 25.67 -2.15 -33.58
CA CYS A 140 25.71 -1.17 -34.66
C CYS A 140 26.06 -1.80 -36.02
N GLU A 141 26.99 -2.75 -36.05
CA GLU A 141 27.39 -3.45 -37.28
C GLU A 141 26.26 -4.30 -37.85
N TYR A 142 25.55 -5.06 -37.02
CA TYR A 142 24.40 -5.85 -37.45
C TYR A 142 23.27 -4.97 -37.99
N ILE A 143 22.92 -3.88 -37.30
CA ILE A 143 21.88 -2.95 -37.77
C ILE A 143 22.27 -2.37 -39.14
N ARG A 144 23.52 -1.91 -39.29
CA ARG A 144 24.00 -1.41 -40.60
C ARG A 144 24.01 -2.48 -41.67
N TYR A 145 24.37 -3.71 -41.32
CA TYR A 145 24.40 -4.82 -42.26
C TYR A 145 22.98 -5.11 -42.77
N ILE A 146 22.01 -5.24 -41.87
CA ILE A 146 20.60 -5.46 -42.19
C ILE A 146 20.10 -4.32 -43.10
N ASN A 147 20.31 -3.06 -42.72
CA ASN A 147 19.84 -1.90 -43.49
C ASN A 147 20.47 -1.77 -44.89
N ARG A 148 21.70 -2.29 -45.10
CA ARG A 148 22.41 -2.18 -46.38
C ARG A 148 22.12 -3.34 -47.33
N HIS A 149 21.87 -4.53 -46.81
CA HIS A 149 21.86 -5.77 -47.60
C HIS A 149 20.49 -6.44 -47.68
N MET A 150 19.55 -6.03 -46.83
CA MET A 150 18.21 -6.57 -46.81
C MET A 150 17.26 -5.46 -47.25
N GLU A 151 16.58 -5.64 -48.38
CA GLU A 151 15.46 -4.77 -48.73
C GLU A 151 14.48 -4.79 -47.54
N CYS A 152 14.17 -3.61 -46.99
CA CYS A 152 13.34 -3.41 -45.80
C CYS A 152 11.89 -3.95 -45.90
N GLU A 153 11.58 -4.79 -46.90
CA GLU A 153 10.27 -5.37 -47.14
C GLU A 153 10.02 -6.69 -46.39
N SER A 154 11.05 -7.32 -45.80
CA SER A 154 10.80 -8.46 -44.89
C SER A 154 10.50 -7.97 -43.48
N ASP A 155 9.27 -8.17 -43.03
CA ASP A 155 8.82 -7.87 -41.66
C ASP A 155 9.75 -8.44 -40.57
N ILE A 156 10.44 -9.54 -40.87
CA ILE A 156 11.39 -10.18 -39.95
C ILE A 156 12.64 -9.32 -39.75
N PHE A 157 13.18 -8.69 -40.80
CA PHE A 157 14.33 -7.81 -40.66
C PHE A 157 13.96 -6.51 -39.92
N CYS A 158 12.73 -6.02 -40.09
CA CYS A 158 12.20 -4.94 -39.27
C CYS A 158 12.12 -5.33 -37.78
N ILE A 159 11.65 -6.56 -37.48
CA ILE A 159 11.66 -7.11 -36.11
C ILE A 159 13.09 -7.16 -35.56
N LEU A 160 14.04 -7.69 -36.33
CA LEU A 160 15.46 -7.81 -35.95
C LEU A 160 16.08 -6.44 -35.62
N THR A 161 16.03 -5.49 -36.55
CA THR A 161 16.58 -4.13 -36.36
C THR A 161 16.00 -3.48 -35.11
N ARG A 162 14.68 -3.62 -34.88
CA ARG A 162 14.03 -3.07 -33.68
C ARG A 162 14.56 -3.68 -32.39
N TYR A 163 14.69 -5.01 -32.32
CA TYR A 163 15.19 -5.67 -31.13
C TYR A 163 16.66 -5.38 -30.87
N LEU A 164 17.49 -5.29 -31.90
CA LEU A 164 18.90 -4.89 -31.78
C LEU A 164 19.03 -3.45 -31.30
N PHE A 165 18.23 -2.53 -31.85
CA PHE A 165 18.19 -1.14 -31.43
C PHE A 165 17.75 -1.00 -29.97
N LYS A 166 16.71 -1.74 -29.58
CA LYS A 166 16.24 -1.84 -28.20
C LYS A 166 17.35 -2.36 -27.26
N LEU A 167 18.00 -3.46 -27.63
CA LEU A 167 19.09 -4.05 -26.86
C LEU A 167 20.24 -3.05 -26.65
N TYR A 168 20.60 -2.31 -27.70
CA TYR A 168 21.65 -1.30 -27.64
C TYR A 168 21.42 -0.31 -26.49
N TYR A 169 20.24 0.32 -26.46
CA TYR A 169 19.95 1.31 -25.42
C TYR A 169 19.67 0.71 -24.05
N GLU A 170 19.11 -0.50 -23.98
CA GLU A 170 18.94 -1.17 -22.69
C GLU A 170 20.29 -1.55 -22.06
N VAL A 171 21.30 -1.93 -22.86
CA VAL A 171 22.68 -2.11 -22.40
C VAL A 171 23.27 -0.77 -21.95
N VAL A 172 23.08 0.32 -22.72
CA VAL A 172 23.55 1.65 -22.31
C VAL A 172 22.95 2.06 -20.96
N ILE A 173 21.65 1.86 -20.75
CA ILE A 173 20.98 2.18 -19.47
C ILE A 173 21.50 1.28 -18.34
N GLN A 174 21.74 0.00 -18.59
CA GLN A 174 22.24 -0.95 -17.59
C GLN A 174 23.67 -0.61 -17.11
N PHE A 175 24.52 -0.14 -18.01
CA PHE A 175 25.95 0.10 -17.74
C PHE A 175 26.33 1.59 -17.76
N GLU A 176 25.36 2.49 -17.60
CA GLU A 176 25.55 3.95 -17.71
C GLU A 176 26.67 4.49 -16.81
N GLU A 177 26.83 3.94 -15.60
CA GLU A 177 27.81 4.45 -14.62
C GLU A 177 29.26 4.25 -15.05
N ILE A 178 29.54 3.20 -15.85
CA ILE A 178 30.88 2.91 -16.35
C ILE A 178 31.12 3.48 -17.75
N LEU A 179 30.05 3.80 -18.49
CA LEU A 179 30.12 4.31 -19.86
C LEU A 179 30.34 5.83 -19.91
N LYS A 180 31.13 6.28 -20.89
CA LYS A 180 31.25 7.70 -21.23
C LYS A 180 30.26 8.06 -22.34
N THR A 181 29.90 9.34 -22.43
CA THR A 181 29.02 9.84 -23.51
C THR A 181 29.60 9.64 -24.91
N THR A 182 30.91 9.43 -25.03
CA THR A 182 31.58 9.09 -26.30
C THR A 182 31.54 7.60 -26.65
N ASP A 183 31.13 6.75 -25.72
CA ASP A 183 31.15 5.29 -25.89
C ASP A 183 29.89 4.75 -26.59
N TYR A 184 28.82 5.56 -26.68
CA TYR A 184 27.57 5.20 -27.34
C TYR A 184 27.01 6.37 -28.16
N ARG A 185 26.07 6.08 -29.06
CA ARG A 185 25.43 7.08 -29.93
C ARG A 185 24.21 7.70 -29.25
N PRO A 186 23.92 8.99 -29.49
CA PRO A 186 22.66 9.60 -29.06
C PRO A 186 21.43 8.90 -29.67
N PHE A 187 20.33 8.87 -28.91
CA PHE A 187 19.09 8.17 -29.28
C PHE A 187 18.57 8.56 -30.66
N ASP A 188 18.31 9.85 -30.86
CA ASP A 188 17.69 10.37 -32.09
C ASP A 188 18.59 10.13 -33.31
N ASP A 189 19.90 10.36 -33.18
CA ASP A 189 20.86 10.18 -34.26
C ASP A 189 20.95 8.71 -34.69
N PHE A 190 21.05 7.80 -33.71
CA PHE A 190 21.12 6.37 -34.03
C PHE A 190 19.78 5.82 -34.50
N PHE A 191 18.66 6.38 -34.02
CA PHE A 191 17.33 6.01 -34.50
C PHE A 191 17.20 6.35 -35.99
N TYR A 192 17.65 7.55 -36.37
CA TYR A 192 17.72 7.93 -37.77
C TYR A 192 18.63 7.01 -38.60
N ASP A 193 19.83 6.70 -38.10
CA ASP A 193 20.73 5.75 -38.77
C ASP A 193 20.11 4.34 -38.95
N ALA A 194 19.28 3.91 -37.99
CA ALA A 194 18.70 2.57 -37.94
C ALA A 194 17.40 2.44 -38.74
N PHE A 195 16.59 3.51 -38.84
CA PHE A 195 15.24 3.46 -39.41
C PHE A 195 14.98 4.48 -40.52
N ASP A 196 15.97 5.31 -40.88
CA ASP A 196 15.87 6.40 -41.86
C ASP A 196 14.69 7.37 -41.60
N CYS A 197 14.37 7.57 -40.32
CA CYS A 197 13.36 8.50 -39.86
C CYS A 197 13.67 8.96 -38.44
N TYR A 198 13.11 10.09 -38.00
CA TYR A 198 13.22 10.52 -36.61
C TYR A 198 12.22 9.76 -35.72
N PRO A 199 12.56 9.53 -34.43
CA PRO A 199 11.67 8.84 -33.52
C PRO A 199 10.38 9.63 -33.33
N SER A 200 9.27 8.91 -33.27
CA SER A 200 7.98 9.47 -32.87
C SER A 200 8.01 9.90 -31.41
N LYS A 201 7.02 10.71 -31.01
CA LYS A 201 6.81 11.11 -29.62
C LYS A 201 6.69 9.89 -28.70
N GLU A 202 5.90 8.88 -29.10
CA GLU A 202 5.71 7.65 -28.30
C GLU A 202 7.02 6.87 -28.11
N GLN A 203 7.87 6.78 -29.13
CA GLN A 203 9.17 6.08 -29.05
C GLN A 203 10.16 6.84 -28.17
N THR A 204 10.15 8.17 -28.26
CA THR A 204 10.97 9.03 -27.39
C THR A 204 10.54 8.89 -25.93
N GLU A 205 9.23 8.91 -25.67
CA GLU A 205 8.67 8.71 -24.33
C GLU A 205 8.99 7.31 -23.78
N ALA A 206 8.86 6.25 -24.60
CA ALA A 206 9.23 4.89 -24.19
C ALA A 206 10.71 4.76 -23.80
N TYR A 207 11.60 5.45 -24.51
CA TYR A 207 13.01 5.52 -24.15
C TYR A 207 13.24 6.28 -22.83
N GLN A 208 12.55 7.41 -22.63
CA GLN A 208 12.62 8.17 -21.37
C GLN A 208 12.09 7.34 -20.19
N CYS A 209 10.98 6.61 -20.34
CA CYS A 209 10.46 5.70 -19.31
C CYS A 209 11.51 4.67 -18.90
N ALA A 210 12.23 4.07 -19.86
CA ALA A 210 13.29 3.11 -19.58
C ALA A 210 14.48 3.77 -18.84
N ILE A 211 14.95 4.94 -19.28
CA ILE A 211 16.01 5.69 -18.58
C ILE A 211 15.63 5.93 -17.12
N TYR A 212 14.43 6.46 -16.88
CA TYR A 212 13.98 6.79 -15.53
C TYR A 212 13.72 5.55 -14.69
N THR A 213 13.30 4.44 -15.29
CA THR A 213 13.22 3.13 -14.62
C THR A 213 14.57 2.69 -14.05
N GLY A 214 15.65 2.80 -14.82
CA GLY A 214 17.02 2.50 -14.35
C GLY A 214 17.52 3.54 -13.34
N LYS A 215 17.36 4.83 -13.64
CA LYS A 215 17.84 5.96 -12.83
C LYS A 215 17.24 5.95 -11.42
N VAL A 216 15.95 5.66 -11.29
CA VAL A 216 15.27 5.58 -10.00
C VAL A 216 15.82 4.44 -9.16
N GLN A 217 15.91 3.23 -9.73
CA GLN A 217 16.42 2.07 -9.00
C GLN A 217 17.85 2.29 -8.52
N ARG A 218 18.75 2.81 -9.38
CA ARG A 218 20.11 3.19 -8.96
C ARG A 218 20.10 4.22 -7.84
N ALA A 219 19.29 5.27 -7.94
CA ALA A 219 19.23 6.31 -6.92
C ALA A 219 18.82 5.76 -5.54
N ILE A 220 17.90 4.80 -5.50
CA ILE A 220 17.47 4.17 -4.25
C ILE A 220 18.54 3.16 -3.77
N MET A 221 19.10 2.33 -4.66
CA MET A 221 20.14 1.34 -4.33
C MET A 221 21.42 1.97 -3.77
N THR A 222 21.82 3.11 -4.33
CA THR A 222 23.00 3.88 -3.89
C THR A 222 22.74 4.76 -2.67
N GLY A 223 21.50 4.76 -2.15
CA GLY A 223 21.14 5.53 -0.96
C GLY A 223 21.29 7.04 -1.15
N LYS A 224 20.96 7.58 -2.34
CA LYS A 224 21.06 9.02 -2.59
C LYS A 224 20.25 9.83 -1.57
N PRO A 225 20.73 11.01 -1.16
CA PRO A 225 20.02 11.85 -0.21
C PRO A 225 18.69 12.33 -0.81
N VAL A 226 17.70 12.51 0.07
CA VAL A 226 16.35 12.98 -0.29
C VAL A 226 16.34 14.19 -1.22
N ALA A 227 17.28 15.13 -1.04
CA ALA A 227 17.39 16.33 -1.87
C ALA A 227 17.59 16.01 -3.36
N ASP A 228 18.32 14.93 -3.67
CA ASP A 228 18.59 14.47 -5.04
C ASP A 228 17.45 13.61 -5.59
N LEU A 229 16.64 13.00 -4.72
CA LEU A 229 15.50 12.17 -5.10
C LEU A 229 14.27 12.98 -5.52
N HIS A 230 14.05 14.16 -4.93
CA HIS A 230 12.91 15.03 -5.25
C HIS A 230 12.86 15.47 -6.73
N PRO A 231 13.97 15.95 -7.34
CA PRO A 231 13.99 16.25 -8.77
C PRO A 231 13.63 15.02 -9.63
N ILE A 232 14.18 13.86 -9.28
CA ILE A 232 13.89 12.60 -10.02
C ILE A 232 12.40 12.27 -9.93
N LEU A 233 11.78 12.42 -8.75
CA LEU A 233 10.36 12.16 -8.58
C LEU A 233 9.50 13.09 -9.44
N ARG A 234 9.84 14.38 -9.54
CA ARG A 234 9.09 15.34 -10.37
C ARG A 234 9.11 14.94 -11.85
N GLU A 235 10.29 14.60 -12.37
CA GLU A 235 10.46 14.15 -13.75
C GLU A 235 9.67 12.86 -14.03
N VAL A 236 9.76 11.89 -13.13
CA VAL A 236 9.01 10.62 -13.22
C VAL A 236 7.50 10.86 -13.19
N THR A 237 7.01 11.76 -12.34
CA THR A 237 5.57 12.08 -12.32
C THR A 237 5.11 12.80 -13.58
N GLY A 238 5.95 13.66 -14.17
CA GLY A 238 5.65 14.30 -15.45
C GLY A 238 5.54 13.28 -16.59
N LEU A 239 6.44 12.28 -16.60
CA LEU A 239 6.38 11.17 -17.56
C LEU A 239 5.17 10.26 -17.34
N LEU A 240 4.75 10.02 -16.09
CA LEU A 240 3.55 9.23 -15.81
C LEU A 240 2.26 9.91 -16.27
N ASP A 241 2.23 11.24 -16.30
CA ASP A 241 1.07 11.98 -16.84
C ASP A 241 0.95 11.82 -18.37
N THR A 242 2.07 11.64 -19.08
CA THR A 242 2.10 11.37 -20.52
C THR A 242 1.98 9.88 -20.85
N CYS A 243 2.49 9.01 -19.98
CA CYS A 243 2.60 7.56 -20.19
C CYS A 243 2.03 6.75 -19.00
N PRO A 244 0.73 6.88 -18.70
CA PRO A 244 0.12 6.26 -17.51
C PRO A 244 0.09 4.72 -17.57
N GLU A 245 0.18 4.15 -18.77
CA GLU A 245 0.13 2.70 -19.00
C GLU A 245 1.49 1.99 -18.80
N ASP A 246 2.58 2.73 -18.60
CA ASP A 246 3.90 2.12 -18.38
C ASP A 246 3.99 1.54 -16.96
N THR A 247 3.83 0.24 -16.86
CA THR A 247 3.82 -0.50 -15.60
C THR A 247 5.17 -0.49 -14.88
N SER A 248 6.27 -0.44 -15.64
CA SER A 248 7.63 -0.41 -15.07
C SER A 248 7.92 0.94 -14.43
N LEU A 249 7.61 2.02 -15.14
CA LEU A 249 7.73 3.38 -14.63
C LEU A 249 6.83 3.59 -13.41
N LEU A 250 5.58 3.11 -13.46
CA LEU A 250 4.64 3.21 -12.34
C LEU A 250 5.17 2.48 -11.09
N ALA A 251 5.72 1.29 -11.26
CA ALA A 251 6.27 0.50 -10.16
C ALA A 251 7.48 1.20 -9.52
N VAL A 252 8.44 1.69 -10.31
CA VAL A 252 9.61 2.41 -9.75
C VAL A 252 9.23 3.76 -9.14
N ALA A 253 8.23 4.44 -9.68
CA ALA A 253 7.74 5.71 -9.13
C ALA A 253 7.13 5.51 -7.74
N ARG A 254 6.37 4.42 -7.54
CA ARG A 254 5.86 4.03 -6.22
C ARG A 254 7.01 3.76 -5.24
N MET A 255 8.03 3.02 -5.68
CA MET A 255 9.22 2.74 -4.87
C MET A 255 9.93 4.04 -4.46
N LEU A 256 10.11 4.98 -5.39
CA LEU A 256 10.77 6.26 -5.14
C LEU A 256 10.01 7.12 -4.13
N GLU A 257 8.71 7.30 -4.33
CA GLU A 257 7.89 8.12 -3.44
C GLU A 257 7.84 7.53 -2.01
N ASN A 258 7.76 6.20 -1.90
CA ASN A 258 7.85 5.49 -0.62
C ASN A 258 9.24 5.63 0.02
N ALA A 259 10.32 5.51 -0.77
CA ALA A 259 11.69 5.65 -0.28
C ALA A 259 11.96 7.07 0.28
N ILE A 260 11.54 8.12 -0.45
CA ILE A 260 11.66 9.50 0.00
C ILE A 260 10.93 9.70 1.34
N PHE A 261 9.69 9.22 1.43
CA PHE A 261 8.89 9.35 2.64
C PHE A 261 9.54 8.66 3.84
N LEU A 262 10.04 7.43 3.67
CA LEU A 262 10.68 6.68 4.74
C LEU A 262 12.00 7.32 5.19
N GLN A 263 12.85 7.79 4.26
CA GLN A 263 14.09 8.50 4.59
C GLN A 263 13.84 9.82 5.34
N GLN A 264 12.79 10.55 5.00
CA GLN A 264 12.41 11.76 5.74
C GLN A 264 11.85 11.44 7.12
N SER A 265 11.12 10.32 7.25
CA SER A 265 10.50 9.90 8.50
C SER A 265 11.50 9.32 9.50
N SER A 266 12.50 8.57 9.03
CA SER A 266 13.58 8.04 9.88
C SER A 266 14.46 9.15 10.47
N ASN A 267 14.66 10.24 9.72
CA ASN A 267 15.37 11.43 10.22
C ASN A 267 14.55 12.27 11.22
N ALA A 268 13.23 12.04 11.32
CA ALA A 268 12.31 12.82 12.16
C ALA A 268 11.77 12.05 13.39
N LEU A 269 12.03 10.74 13.50
CA LEU A 269 11.55 9.88 14.58
C LEU A 269 12.73 9.40 15.44
N SER A 270 12.84 9.96 16.65
CA SER A 270 13.78 9.50 17.69
C SER A 270 13.54 8.03 18.04
N GLU A 271 14.59 7.21 17.89
CA GLU A 271 15.00 5.97 18.60
C GLU A 271 13.99 4.84 18.97
N GLU A 272 12.67 4.98 18.86
CA GLU A 272 11.72 3.93 19.34
C GLU A 272 10.98 3.16 18.23
N VAL A 273 11.21 3.48 16.96
CA VAL A 273 10.78 2.64 15.84
C VAL A 273 11.99 2.34 14.98
N SER A 274 12.82 1.38 15.42
CA SER A 274 13.83 0.76 14.57
C SER A 274 13.13 0.12 13.36
N LEU A 275 12.99 0.88 12.28
CA LEU A 275 12.80 0.38 10.91
C LEU A 275 14.17 0.05 10.28
N GLU A 276 15.19 -0.25 11.11
CA GLU A 276 16.52 -0.69 10.68
C GLU A 276 16.50 -2.08 10.01
N GLN A 277 15.36 -2.75 9.96
CA GLN A 277 15.21 -3.93 9.10
C GLN A 277 14.88 -3.48 7.68
N GLU A 278 15.95 -3.25 6.91
CA GLU A 278 16.07 -3.40 5.46
C GLU A 278 14.72 -3.68 4.74
N VAL A 279 13.90 -2.64 4.54
CA VAL A 279 12.78 -2.75 3.61
C VAL A 279 13.43 -2.85 2.23
N SER A 280 13.45 -4.05 1.68
CA SER A 280 13.98 -4.30 0.34
C SER A 280 13.24 -3.44 -0.69
N LEU A 281 13.90 -3.07 -1.78
CA LEU A 281 13.27 -2.33 -2.88
C LEU A 281 11.97 -2.97 -3.38
N GLN A 282 11.90 -4.30 -3.32
CA GLN A 282 10.72 -5.08 -3.71
C GLN A 282 9.51 -4.77 -2.82
N GLN A 283 9.74 -4.65 -1.51
CA GLN A 283 8.72 -4.33 -0.52
C GLN A 283 8.21 -2.90 -0.64
N LEU A 284 9.02 -1.97 -1.17
CA LEU A 284 8.60 -0.59 -1.44
C LEU A 284 7.67 -0.46 -2.65
N GLY A 285 7.69 -1.44 -3.56
CA GLY A 285 6.77 -1.51 -4.71
C GLY A 285 5.53 -2.36 -4.44
N ASP A 286 5.55 -3.22 -3.42
CA ASP A 286 4.45 -4.11 -3.06
C ASP A 286 3.31 -3.35 -2.37
N GLU A 287 2.10 -3.53 -2.88
CA GLU A 287 0.90 -2.85 -2.37
C GLU A 287 0.52 -3.33 -0.97
N THR A 288 0.63 -4.64 -0.71
CA THR A 288 0.26 -5.22 0.59
C THR A 288 1.15 -4.68 1.70
N GLU A 289 2.45 -4.63 1.42
CA GLU A 289 3.46 -4.13 2.34
C GLU A 289 3.35 -2.61 2.53
N THR A 290 3.09 -1.87 1.46
CA THR A 290 2.79 -0.43 1.51
C THR A 290 1.57 -0.14 2.40
N ILE A 291 0.49 -0.92 2.28
CA ILE A 291 -0.69 -0.80 3.14
C ILE A 291 -0.36 -1.14 4.60
N ARG A 292 0.44 -2.20 4.84
CA ARG A 292 0.86 -2.62 6.18
C ARG A 292 1.63 -1.51 6.89
N ILE A 293 2.62 -0.93 6.21
CA ILE A 293 3.43 0.17 6.74
C ILE A 293 2.55 1.40 6.99
N SER A 294 1.68 1.75 6.04
CA SER A 294 0.75 2.88 6.18
C SER A 294 -0.14 2.73 7.42
N LYS A 295 -0.73 1.54 7.63
CA LYS A 295 -1.56 1.25 8.81
C LYS A 295 -0.78 1.34 10.13
N LYS A 296 0.47 0.87 10.17
CA LYS A 296 1.33 0.96 11.35
C LYS A 296 1.60 2.43 11.74
N ILE A 297 1.85 3.29 10.75
CA ILE A 297 2.05 4.73 10.95
C ILE A 297 0.76 5.39 11.42
N GLN A 298 -0.38 5.08 10.77
CA GLN A 298 -1.70 5.56 11.18
C GLN A 298 -2.02 5.19 12.63
N GLN A 299 -1.70 3.95 13.04
CA GLN A 299 -1.89 3.50 14.42
C GLN A 299 -1.04 4.29 15.41
N THR A 300 0.23 4.55 15.08
CA THR A 300 1.13 5.36 15.91
C THR A 300 0.60 6.78 16.10
N ILE A 301 0.08 7.40 15.03
CA ILE A 301 -0.55 8.72 15.09
C ILE A 301 -1.83 8.67 15.93
N ASN A 302 -2.66 7.64 15.75
CA ASN A 302 -3.88 7.44 16.55
C ASN A 302 -3.57 7.28 18.04
N ASP A 303 -2.55 6.50 18.41
CA ASP A 303 -2.14 6.32 19.80
C ASP A 303 -1.69 7.63 20.43
N ASN A 304 -0.97 8.48 19.69
CA ASN A 304 -0.61 9.82 20.13
C ASN A 304 -1.85 10.71 20.33
N ILE A 305 -2.84 10.63 19.43
CA ILE A 305 -4.09 11.39 19.51
C ILE A 305 -4.98 10.92 20.67
N LEU A 306 -5.05 9.61 20.94
CA LEU A 306 -5.87 9.03 22.01
C LEU A 306 -5.46 9.51 23.41
N SER A 307 -4.21 9.95 23.57
CA SER A 307 -3.72 10.57 24.80
C SER A 307 -4.23 12.00 25.03
N ARG A 308 -4.87 12.62 24.01
CA ARG A 308 -5.30 14.03 24.02
C ARG A 308 -6.81 14.14 24.18
N THR A 309 -7.25 15.19 24.87
CA THR A 309 -8.68 15.45 25.13
C THR A 309 -9.19 16.71 24.43
N ASN A 310 -8.29 17.57 23.94
CA ASN A 310 -8.64 18.82 23.27
C ASN A 310 -8.67 18.63 21.74
N PRO A 311 -9.83 18.78 21.08
CA PRO A 311 -9.96 18.62 19.63
C PRO A 311 -9.06 19.56 18.80
N ARG A 312 -8.72 20.75 19.32
CA ARG A 312 -7.80 21.67 18.63
C ARG A 312 -6.35 21.18 18.66
N GLU A 313 -5.94 20.54 19.75
CA GLU A 313 -4.61 19.92 19.84
C GLU A 313 -4.52 18.70 18.91
N ILE A 314 -5.61 17.92 18.82
CA ILE A 314 -5.71 16.79 17.89
C ILE A 314 -5.58 17.28 16.44
N ILE A 315 -6.33 18.32 16.06
CA ILE A 315 -6.21 18.93 14.73
C ILE A 315 -4.79 19.46 14.50
N GLY A 316 -4.17 20.14 15.47
CA GLY A 316 -2.81 20.64 15.33
C GLY A 316 -1.77 19.53 15.13
N ILE A 317 -1.94 18.38 15.76
CA ILE A 317 -1.10 17.19 15.52
C ILE A 317 -1.32 16.67 14.10
N LEU A 318 -2.58 16.49 13.69
CA LEU A 318 -2.91 15.98 12.35
C LEU A 318 -2.43 16.91 11.24
N GLU A 319 -2.61 18.23 11.38
CA GLU A 319 -2.13 19.25 10.45
C GLU A 319 -0.59 19.26 10.40
N LYS A 320 0.10 19.11 11.54
CA LYS A 320 1.56 18.99 11.57
C LYS A 320 2.08 17.73 10.86
N GLU A 321 1.38 16.59 11.00
CA GLU A 321 1.73 15.38 10.25
C GLU A 321 1.43 15.56 8.75
N GLN A 322 0.38 16.31 8.39
CA GLN A 322 0.05 16.63 7.01
C GLN A 322 1.08 17.59 6.38
N GLU A 323 1.61 18.54 7.13
CA GLU A 323 2.64 19.47 6.66
C GLU A 323 3.92 18.74 6.19
N LYS A 324 4.24 17.60 6.80
CA LYS A 324 5.37 16.74 6.37
C LYS A 324 5.18 16.14 4.99
N LEU A 325 3.97 16.18 4.43
CA LEU A 325 3.58 15.58 3.15
C LEU A 325 3.43 16.61 2.02
N ILE A 326 3.69 17.90 2.27
CA ILE A 326 3.53 18.98 1.29
C ILE A 326 4.40 18.79 0.03
N TRP A 327 5.50 18.05 0.13
CA TRP A 327 6.43 17.82 -0.98
C TRP A 327 5.87 16.91 -2.08
N ILE A 328 4.78 16.18 -1.82
CA ILE A 328 4.21 15.20 -2.76
C ILE A 328 3.74 15.91 -4.03
N PRO A 329 4.30 15.60 -5.22
CA PRO A 329 3.83 16.19 -6.46
C PRO A 329 2.41 15.70 -6.83
N PRO A 330 1.62 16.48 -7.57
CA PRO A 330 0.32 16.00 -8.05
C PRO A 330 0.53 14.86 -9.07
N CYS A 331 0.00 13.67 -8.78
CA CYS A 331 0.00 12.54 -9.71
C CYS A 331 -1.11 11.56 -9.35
N LYS A 332 -2.00 11.27 -10.30
CA LYS A 332 -3.15 10.36 -10.08
C LYS A 332 -2.76 8.87 -10.16
N ALA A 333 -1.62 8.53 -10.74
CA ALA A 333 -1.21 7.14 -10.88
C ALA A 333 -0.66 6.55 -9.56
N LEU A 334 -0.18 7.41 -8.64
CA LEU A 334 0.55 7.01 -7.44
C LEU A 334 -0.30 6.86 -6.18
N LEU A 335 -1.63 6.84 -6.28
CA LEU A 335 -2.55 6.90 -5.12
C LEU A 335 -2.33 5.83 -4.04
N LEU A 336 -1.66 4.74 -4.38
CA LEU A 336 -1.39 3.61 -3.51
C LEU A 336 -0.08 3.72 -2.74
N THR A 337 0.69 4.81 -2.86
CA THR A 337 1.92 5.00 -2.07
C THR A 337 1.61 5.35 -0.62
N ILE A 338 2.56 5.05 0.29
CA ILE A 338 2.48 5.34 1.72
C ILE A 338 2.10 6.81 1.99
N PRO A 339 2.86 7.81 1.49
CA PRO A 339 2.58 9.20 1.80
C PRO A 339 1.21 9.67 1.29
N ARG A 340 0.71 9.13 0.17
CA ARG A 340 -0.62 9.52 -0.35
C ARG A 340 -1.76 8.85 0.39
N GLN A 341 -1.62 7.57 0.75
CA GLN A 341 -2.58 6.90 1.63
C GLN A 341 -2.67 7.61 2.98
N LEU A 342 -1.52 8.02 3.53
CA LEU A 342 -1.46 8.78 4.77
C LEU A 342 -2.10 10.16 4.63
N ASN A 343 -1.78 10.93 3.58
CA ASN A 343 -2.37 12.24 3.37
C ASN A 343 -3.91 12.17 3.27
N ARG A 344 -4.44 11.23 2.49
CA ARG A 344 -5.90 11.00 2.38
C ARG A 344 -6.54 10.66 3.72
N TRP A 345 -5.88 9.81 4.51
CA TRP A 345 -6.37 9.45 5.82
C TRP A 345 -6.34 10.65 6.78
N LEU A 346 -5.25 11.44 6.79
CA LEU A 346 -5.13 12.66 7.58
C LEU A 346 -6.21 13.69 7.21
N GLU A 347 -6.43 13.93 5.92
CA GLU A 347 -7.52 14.79 5.42
C GLU A 347 -8.87 14.34 5.97
N ALA A 348 -9.16 13.04 5.90
CA ALA A 348 -10.40 12.48 6.44
C ALA A 348 -10.50 12.67 7.96
N GLN A 349 -9.42 12.47 8.72
CA GLN A 349 -9.43 12.68 10.18
C GLN A 349 -9.58 14.15 10.56
N ILE A 350 -8.91 15.07 9.85
CA ILE A 350 -9.03 16.52 10.07
C ILE A 350 -10.46 16.96 9.77
N GLU A 351 -11.05 16.51 8.66
CA GLU A 351 -12.44 16.81 8.31
C GLU A 351 -13.43 16.26 9.34
N LEU A 352 -13.22 15.04 9.85
CA LEU A 352 -14.04 14.48 10.93
C LEU A 352 -13.93 15.32 12.21
N CYS A 353 -12.72 15.70 12.61
CA CYS A 353 -12.50 16.56 13.77
C CYS A 353 -13.14 17.94 13.59
N ARG A 354 -12.97 18.57 12.41
CA ARG A 354 -13.59 19.86 12.06
C ARG A 354 -15.10 19.77 12.04
N LYS A 355 -15.69 18.69 11.51
CA LYS A 355 -17.15 18.46 11.55
C LYS A 355 -17.65 18.29 12.97
N ASN A 356 -16.95 17.53 13.82
CA ASN A 356 -17.33 17.37 15.23
C ASN A 356 -17.25 18.71 15.98
N ILE A 357 -16.22 19.52 15.70
CA ILE A 357 -16.09 20.88 16.25
C ILE A 357 -17.16 21.81 15.66
N ALA A 358 -17.41 21.81 14.36
CA ALA A 358 -18.42 22.64 13.72
C ALA A 358 -19.84 22.28 14.18
N GLN A 359 -20.14 21.00 14.39
CA GLN A 359 -21.38 20.55 15.01
C GLN A 359 -21.51 21.03 16.46
N SER A 360 -20.40 21.17 17.19
CA SER A 360 -20.40 21.80 18.51
C SER A 360 -20.66 23.33 18.47
N PHE A 361 -20.46 23.98 17.32
CA PHE A 361 -20.70 25.42 17.10
C PHE A 361 -21.99 25.75 16.31
N LEU A 362 -22.55 24.82 15.55
CA LEU A 362 -23.81 24.98 14.79
C LEU A 362 -25.06 24.85 15.66
N ALA A 363 -24.91 24.51 16.94
CA ALA A 363 -25.98 24.57 17.92
C ALA A 363 -26.21 26.01 18.40
N VAL A 364 -26.65 26.90 17.51
CA VAL A 364 -27.21 28.21 17.87
C VAL A 364 -28.61 28.33 17.25
N GLU A 365 -29.59 27.77 17.94
CA GLU A 365 -30.95 28.33 17.97
C GLU A 365 -31.25 28.84 19.39
N PRO A 366 -31.94 29.98 19.53
CA PRO A 366 -32.10 30.64 20.81
C PRO A 366 -33.21 30.01 21.66
N ALA A 367 -32.94 29.97 22.97
CA ALA A 367 -33.89 29.85 24.07
C ALA A 367 -34.49 28.46 24.37
N ALA A 368 -33.67 27.58 24.94
CA ALA A 368 -34.06 26.87 26.17
C ALA A 368 -32.80 26.51 26.98
N ARG A 369 -32.65 27.14 28.15
CA ARG A 369 -31.63 26.79 29.15
C ARG A 369 -31.74 25.30 29.50
N GLN A 370 -30.66 24.53 29.35
CA GLN A 370 -30.42 23.34 30.19
C GLN A 370 -28.93 22.98 30.31
N ASN A 371 -28.28 23.67 31.26
CA ASN A 371 -27.27 23.22 32.22
C ASN A 371 -26.47 21.90 32.00
N ASN A 372 -25.14 22.09 32.05
CA ASN A 372 -24.09 21.29 32.69
C ASN A 372 -23.42 20.15 31.91
N LEU A 373 -22.19 20.43 31.46
CA LEU A 373 -21.09 19.47 31.35
C LEU A 373 -21.01 18.63 32.64
N LYS A 374 -21.27 17.33 32.53
CA LYS A 374 -21.18 16.41 33.67
C LYS A 374 -19.76 15.89 33.79
N ALA A 375 -19.16 16.06 34.96
CA ALA A 375 -17.80 15.62 35.27
C ALA A 375 -17.64 14.12 34.99
N LYS A 376 -16.52 13.73 34.36
CA LYS A 376 -16.15 12.33 34.13
C LYS A 376 -15.95 11.68 35.50
N ARG A 377 -16.80 10.69 35.84
CA ARG A 377 -16.82 10.04 37.15
C ARG A 377 -15.51 9.29 37.40
N THR A 378 -14.96 9.41 38.60
CA THR A 378 -13.81 8.60 39.01
C THR A 378 -14.20 7.14 39.23
N LYS A 379 -13.24 6.21 39.14
CA LYS A 379 -13.46 4.78 39.42
C LYS A 379 -14.08 4.53 40.81
N ALA A 380 -13.70 5.33 41.81
CA ALA A 380 -14.24 5.25 43.17
C ALA A 380 -15.72 5.69 43.24
N GLU A 381 -16.11 6.73 42.51
CA GLU A 381 -17.49 7.19 42.42
C GLU A 381 -18.39 6.19 41.70
N ILE A 382 -17.88 5.52 40.66
CA ILE A 382 -18.61 4.46 39.96
C ILE A 382 -18.83 3.27 40.89
N SER A 383 -17.80 2.81 41.60
CA SER A 383 -17.93 1.71 42.57
C SER A 383 -18.91 2.03 43.71
N LYS A 384 -18.95 3.29 44.17
CA LYS A 384 -19.93 3.73 45.18
C LYS A 384 -21.36 3.67 44.65
N SER A 385 -21.58 4.13 43.41
CA SER A 385 -22.90 4.05 42.75
C SER A 385 -23.38 2.62 42.53
N ILE A 386 -22.49 1.72 42.11
CA ILE A 386 -22.82 0.30 41.92
C ILE A 386 -23.29 -0.32 43.25
N ARG A 387 -22.54 -0.09 44.34
CA ARG A 387 -22.94 -0.57 45.69
C ARG A 387 -24.30 0.00 46.13
N LEU A 388 -24.54 1.28 45.86
CA LEU A 388 -25.81 1.93 46.18
C LEU A 388 -26.96 1.34 45.35
N ALA A 389 -26.73 1.11 44.06
CA ALA A 389 -27.71 0.52 43.16
C ALA A 389 -28.09 -0.90 43.61
N HIS A 390 -27.11 -1.75 43.91
CA HIS A 390 -27.35 -3.11 44.44
C HIS A 390 -28.17 -3.05 45.73
N LYS A 391 -27.82 -2.16 46.67
CA LYS A 391 -28.58 -1.97 47.92
C LYS A 391 -30.03 -1.53 47.67
N ARG A 392 -30.26 -0.69 46.67
CA ARG A 392 -31.61 -0.17 46.31
C ARG A 392 -32.44 -1.19 45.55
N LEU A 393 -31.82 -2.05 44.76
CA LEU A 393 -32.48 -3.11 43.98
C LEU A 393 -32.68 -4.40 44.78
N ASP A 394 -32.02 -4.52 45.93
CA ASP A 394 -32.01 -5.71 46.79
C ASP A 394 -33.39 -6.29 47.14
N PHE A 395 -34.42 -5.44 47.24
CA PHE A 395 -35.78 -5.89 47.52
C PHE A 395 -36.43 -6.63 46.34
N LEU A 396 -35.94 -6.42 45.11
CA LEU A 396 -36.49 -7.07 43.91
C LEU A 396 -36.20 -8.56 43.88
N SER A 397 -35.18 -9.06 44.60
CA SER A 397 -34.93 -10.50 44.71
C SER A 397 -35.92 -11.23 45.64
N GLY A 398 -36.74 -10.48 46.38
CA GLY A 398 -37.69 -11.02 47.36
C GLY A 398 -39.10 -11.26 46.81
N TYR A 399 -40.05 -11.41 47.74
CA TYR A 399 -41.46 -11.64 47.44
C TYR A 399 -42.30 -10.39 47.73
N ASN A 400 -43.26 -10.09 46.85
CA ASN A 400 -44.16 -8.96 47.01
C ASN A 400 -45.19 -9.20 48.15
N PRO A 401 -46.00 -8.19 48.54
CA PRO A 401 -47.01 -8.35 49.60
C PRO A 401 -48.03 -9.48 49.35
N GLN A 402 -48.25 -9.87 48.09
CA GLN A 402 -49.12 -10.99 47.68
C GLN A 402 -48.37 -12.34 47.59
N ASN A 403 -47.17 -12.42 48.15
CA ASN A 403 -46.31 -13.62 48.17
C ASN A 403 -45.91 -14.15 46.78
N LYS A 404 -45.84 -13.27 45.77
CA LYS A 404 -45.29 -13.59 44.44
C LYS A 404 -43.84 -13.12 44.36
N LYS A 405 -42.97 -13.95 43.82
CA LYS A 405 -41.57 -13.58 43.57
C LYS A 405 -41.54 -12.38 42.62
N ILE A 406 -40.81 -11.32 42.98
CA ILE A 406 -40.84 -10.04 42.26
C ILE A 406 -40.16 -10.16 40.90
N ILE A 407 -39.05 -10.89 40.83
CA ILE A 407 -38.29 -11.18 39.61
C ILE A 407 -37.62 -12.55 39.75
N SER A 408 -37.41 -13.27 38.64
CA SER A 408 -36.67 -14.54 38.67
C SER A 408 -35.20 -14.30 39.07
N ASP A 409 -34.50 -15.29 39.64
CA ASP A 409 -33.07 -15.10 40.01
C ASP A 409 -32.20 -14.83 38.78
N ALA A 410 -32.54 -15.44 37.64
CA ALA A 410 -31.88 -15.21 36.37
C ALA A 410 -32.06 -13.76 35.88
N ASP A 411 -33.29 -13.24 35.93
CA ASP A 411 -33.57 -11.87 35.51
C ASP A 411 -33.10 -10.84 36.56
N TYR A 412 -33.02 -11.21 37.84
CA TYR A 412 -32.39 -10.40 38.87
C TYR A 412 -30.91 -10.16 38.57
N ASN A 413 -30.18 -11.25 38.26
CA ASN A 413 -28.77 -11.16 37.90
C ASN A 413 -28.55 -10.34 36.62
N ARG A 414 -29.42 -10.51 35.61
CA ARG A 414 -29.41 -9.67 34.41
C ARG A 414 -29.67 -8.20 34.73
N LEU A 415 -30.63 -7.92 35.60
CA LEU A 415 -30.93 -6.55 36.02
C LEU A 415 -29.71 -5.89 36.69
N LEU A 416 -28.99 -6.61 37.55
CA LEU A 416 -27.77 -6.10 38.16
C LEU A 416 -26.68 -5.84 37.11
N LEU A 417 -26.46 -6.76 36.17
CA LEU A 417 -25.50 -6.58 35.08
C LEU A 417 -25.84 -5.37 34.19
N TYR A 418 -27.12 -5.21 33.82
CA TYR A 418 -27.58 -4.07 33.02
C TYR A 418 -27.41 -2.75 33.78
N THR A 419 -27.70 -2.75 35.08
CA THR A 419 -27.54 -1.57 35.94
C THR A 419 -26.07 -1.20 36.11
N ASP A 420 -25.19 -2.18 36.31
CA ASP A 420 -23.75 -1.98 36.47
C ASP A 420 -23.14 -1.42 35.19
N SER A 421 -23.49 -2.01 34.04
CA SER A 421 -23.07 -1.51 32.72
C SER A 421 -23.54 -0.08 32.49
N PHE A 422 -24.82 0.20 32.72
CA PHE A 422 -25.41 1.55 32.60
C PHE A 422 -24.71 2.60 33.48
N LEU A 423 -24.31 2.21 34.70
CA LEU A 423 -23.58 3.10 35.62
C LEU A 423 -22.11 3.28 35.25
N GLN A 424 -21.46 2.25 34.69
CA GLN A 424 -20.06 2.28 34.24
C GLN A 424 -19.87 3.15 33.00
N THR A 425 -20.80 3.06 32.05
CA THR A 425 -20.76 3.80 30.77
C THR A 425 -21.28 5.24 30.90
N GLY A 426 -21.77 5.64 32.08
CA GLY A 426 -22.28 6.99 32.29
C GLY A 426 -23.66 7.23 31.67
N GLY A 427 -24.46 6.16 31.52
CA GLY A 427 -25.83 6.24 31.03
C GLY A 427 -26.03 5.74 29.59
N GLU A 428 -25.03 5.07 29.01
CA GLU A 428 -25.20 4.36 27.74
C GLU A 428 -26.00 3.07 27.95
N MET A 429 -26.76 2.68 26.92
CA MET A 429 -27.61 1.51 26.98
C MET A 429 -26.77 0.23 26.88
N PRO A 430 -26.97 -0.79 27.75
CA PRO A 430 -26.30 -2.08 27.58
C PRO A 430 -26.60 -2.70 26.21
N ALA A 431 -25.61 -3.38 25.61
CA ALA A 431 -25.82 -4.21 24.43
C ALA A 431 -26.67 -5.44 24.79
N ASP A 432 -27.44 -5.96 23.83
CA ASP A 432 -28.23 -7.20 23.95
C ASP A 432 -29.22 -7.21 25.14
N LEU A 433 -30.06 -6.17 25.20
CA LEU A 433 -31.12 -6.08 26.20
C LEU A 433 -32.26 -7.08 25.93
N HIS A 434 -32.49 -7.94 26.90
CA HIS A 434 -33.72 -8.73 27.00
C HIS A 434 -34.68 -8.06 27.97
N SER A 435 -35.93 -7.92 27.56
CA SER A 435 -36.96 -7.30 28.40
C SER A 435 -37.22 -8.14 29.65
N ILE A 436 -37.12 -7.50 30.80
CA ILE A 436 -37.39 -8.05 32.12
C ILE A 436 -38.84 -7.75 32.51
N SER A 437 -39.56 -8.77 32.96
CA SER A 437 -40.89 -8.65 33.55
C SER A 437 -40.78 -8.73 35.07
N THR A 438 -41.50 -7.87 35.79
CA THR A 438 -41.52 -7.88 37.26
C THR A 438 -42.94 -7.91 37.80
N ALA A 439 -43.11 -8.48 39.00
CA ALA A 439 -44.37 -8.45 39.75
C ALA A 439 -44.52 -7.22 40.65
N THR A 440 -43.70 -6.17 40.43
CA THR A 440 -43.81 -4.86 41.10
C THR A 440 -44.38 -3.81 40.14
N SER A 441 -44.96 -2.74 40.67
CA SER A 441 -45.57 -1.70 39.84
C SER A 441 -44.54 -0.82 39.11
N ILE A 442 -44.95 -0.22 37.99
CA ILE A 442 -44.17 0.78 37.25
C ILE A 442 -43.74 1.93 38.17
N GLU A 443 -44.60 2.37 39.10
CA GLU A 443 -44.29 3.43 40.04
C GLU A 443 -43.15 3.06 41.00
N HIS A 444 -43.10 1.80 41.45
CA HIS A 444 -42.05 1.29 42.34
C HIS A 444 -40.71 1.18 41.63
N LEU A 445 -40.69 0.68 40.39
CA LEU A 445 -39.46 0.64 39.58
C LEU A 445 -38.94 2.05 39.30
N ARG A 446 -39.82 2.92 38.79
CA ARG A 446 -39.50 4.31 38.47
C ARG A 446 -38.94 5.05 39.68
N TYR A 447 -39.60 4.92 40.83
CA TYR A 447 -39.18 5.63 42.03
C TYR A 447 -37.87 5.09 42.61
N THR A 448 -37.61 3.78 42.51
CA THR A 448 -36.32 3.18 42.89
C THR A 448 -35.16 3.77 42.08
N TYR A 449 -35.31 3.87 40.76
CA TYR A 449 -34.30 4.49 39.89
C TYR A 449 -34.21 6.00 40.07
N TYR A 450 -35.30 6.68 40.47
CA TYR A 450 -35.24 8.07 40.89
C TYR A 450 -34.43 8.27 42.18
N LEU A 451 -34.53 7.37 43.17
CA LEU A 451 -33.70 7.45 44.37
C LEU A 451 -32.22 7.30 44.03
N LEU A 452 -31.87 6.36 43.14
CA LEU A 452 -30.51 6.19 42.63
C LEU A 452 -30.02 7.46 41.88
N TYR A 453 -30.87 8.02 41.02
CA TYR A 453 -30.62 9.30 40.35
C TYR A 453 -30.37 10.43 41.36
N LYS A 454 -31.27 10.61 42.32
CA LYS A 454 -31.21 11.71 43.29
C LYS A 454 -29.98 11.63 44.17
N GLU A 455 -29.62 10.42 44.63
CA GLU A 455 -28.60 10.21 45.65
C GLU A 455 -27.17 10.29 45.12
N ASP A 456 -26.89 9.77 43.92
CA ASP A 456 -25.50 9.64 43.46
C ASP A 456 -25.29 9.90 41.95
N CYS A 457 -26.36 9.99 41.14
CA CYS A 457 -26.23 10.12 39.68
C CYS A 457 -26.75 11.44 39.07
N SER A 458 -27.39 12.31 39.85
CA SER A 458 -28.02 13.55 39.33
C SER A 458 -27.03 14.49 38.65
N ARG A 459 -25.78 14.49 39.14
CA ARG A 459 -24.66 15.28 38.62
C ARG A 459 -23.94 14.62 37.44
N SER A 460 -24.11 13.33 37.20
CA SER A 460 -23.29 12.53 36.27
C SER A 460 -24.06 11.85 35.13
N ILE A 461 -25.31 11.43 35.36
CA ILE A 461 -26.15 10.76 34.35
C ILE A 461 -27.46 11.54 34.18
N PRO A 462 -27.84 11.99 32.97
CA PRO A 462 -29.10 12.70 32.74
C PRO A 462 -30.33 11.91 33.20
N ARG A 463 -31.36 12.62 33.68
CA ARG A 463 -32.65 12.00 34.06
C ARG A 463 -33.25 11.20 32.91
N GLU A 464 -33.10 11.69 31.69
CA GLU A 464 -33.62 11.04 30.47
C GLU A 464 -32.96 9.69 30.21
N CYS A 465 -31.68 9.52 30.53
CA CYS A 465 -31.00 8.22 30.42
C CYS A 465 -31.64 7.18 31.34
N PHE A 466 -32.01 7.56 32.57
CA PHE A 466 -32.74 6.67 33.47
C PHE A 466 -34.14 6.33 32.94
N VAL A 467 -34.84 7.29 32.35
CA VAL A 467 -36.16 7.03 31.74
C VAL A 467 -36.03 6.10 30.55
N ASN A 468 -35.05 6.31 29.67
CA ASN A 468 -34.78 5.44 28.54
C ASN A 468 -34.40 4.02 28.99
N PHE A 469 -33.55 3.91 30.02
CA PHE A 469 -33.16 2.63 30.61
C PHE A 469 -34.38 1.87 31.14
N LEU A 470 -35.27 2.53 31.89
CA LEU A 470 -36.51 1.91 32.38
C LEU A 470 -37.38 1.37 31.24
N HIS A 471 -37.51 2.13 30.14
CA HIS A 471 -38.30 1.74 28.96
C HIS A 471 -37.67 0.59 28.17
N ALA A 472 -36.34 0.51 28.15
CA ALA A 472 -35.63 -0.53 27.43
C ALA A 472 -35.54 -1.85 28.22
N VAL A 473 -35.41 -1.77 29.54
CA VAL A 473 -35.20 -2.93 30.41
C VAL A 473 -36.51 -3.57 30.83
N PHE A 474 -37.55 -2.79 31.15
CA PHE A 474 -38.76 -3.33 31.76
C PHE A 474 -39.94 -3.38 30.79
N SER A 475 -40.50 -4.57 30.59
CA SER A 475 -41.65 -4.78 29.67
C SER A 475 -42.87 -3.94 30.06
N GLN A 476 -43.01 -3.65 31.36
CA GLN A 476 -44.14 -2.90 31.92
C GLN A 476 -44.20 -1.45 31.41
N PHE A 477 -43.11 -0.90 30.88
CA PHE A 477 -43.07 0.45 30.35
C PHE A 477 -43.46 0.55 28.87
N ALA A 478 -43.61 -0.57 28.15
CA ALA A 478 -43.86 -0.61 26.70
C ALA A 478 -45.09 0.20 26.24
N ASN A 479 -46.13 0.28 27.08
CA ASN A 479 -47.38 1.00 26.79
C ASN A 479 -47.46 2.38 27.48
N THR A 480 -46.33 2.90 27.97
CA THR A 480 -46.28 4.22 28.61
C THR A 480 -45.51 5.20 27.73
N GLU A 481 -45.92 6.47 27.70
CA GLU A 481 -45.14 7.49 27.00
C GLU A 481 -43.92 7.90 27.84
N LYS A 482 -42.74 7.98 27.20
CA LYS A 482 -41.51 8.50 27.83
C LYS A 482 -41.70 9.91 28.42
N SER A 483 -42.50 10.76 27.77
CA SER A 483 -42.87 12.11 28.23
C SER A 483 -43.59 12.05 29.59
N THR A 484 -44.51 11.10 29.75
CA THR A 484 -45.28 10.86 30.96
C THR A 484 -44.39 10.32 32.06
N THR A 485 -43.60 9.27 31.78
CA THR A 485 -42.62 8.73 32.73
C THR A 485 -41.63 9.79 33.20
N THR A 486 -41.18 10.66 32.30
CA THR A 486 -40.31 11.79 32.62
C THR A 486 -40.99 12.73 33.60
N LYS A 487 -42.23 13.19 33.34
CA LYS A 487 -42.97 14.09 34.26
C LYS A 487 -43.13 13.50 35.65
N VAL A 488 -43.42 12.20 35.77
CA VAL A 488 -43.70 11.54 37.05
C VAL A 488 -42.51 10.83 37.70
N PHE A 489 -41.30 10.91 37.13
CA PHE A 489 -40.10 10.19 37.61
C PHE A 489 -39.84 10.34 39.12
N SER A 490 -40.01 11.54 39.68
CA SER A 490 -39.80 11.83 41.11
C SER A 490 -40.99 11.54 42.02
N LYS A 491 -42.14 11.13 41.49
CA LYS A 491 -43.38 10.91 42.25
C LYS A 491 -43.33 9.57 43.00
N ALA A 492 -43.31 9.63 44.33
CA ALA A 492 -43.30 8.48 45.21
C ALA A 492 -44.63 7.69 45.17
N PRO A 493 -44.60 6.34 45.16
CA PRO A 493 -45.75 5.51 45.47
C PRO A 493 -46.19 5.70 46.93
N LYS A 494 -47.50 5.64 47.21
CA LYS A 494 -48.06 5.87 48.55
C LYS A 494 -47.47 4.96 49.63
N SER A 495 -47.14 3.72 49.29
CA SER A 495 -46.71 2.68 50.24
C SER A 495 -45.26 2.23 50.05
N TYR A 496 -44.45 2.97 49.28
CA TYR A 496 -43.12 2.53 48.83
C TYR A 496 -42.20 2.03 49.97
N ALA A 497 -42.10 2.79 51.06
CA ALA A 497 -41.21 2.42 52.18
C ALA A 497 -41.69 1.16 52.93
N GLN A 498 -43.00 0.98 53.06
CA GLN A 498 -43.59 -0.19 53.71
C GLN A 498 -43.47 -1.43 52.82
N ASP A 499 -43.70 -1.27 51.51
CA ASP A 499 -43.63 -2.35 50.53
C ASP A 499 -42.19 -2.86 50.36
N VAL A 500 -41.21 -1.95 50.20
CA VAL A 500 -39.79 -2.31 50.09
C VAL A 500 -39.31 -3.06 51.35
N LYS A 501 -39.68 -2.59 52.54
CA LYS A 501 -39.32 -3.25 53.80
C LYS A 501 -39.95 -4.64 53.92
N SER A 502 -41.24 -4.77 53.61
CA SER A 502 -41.92 -6.07 53.60
C SER A 502 -41.34 -7.07 52.60
N CYS A 503 -40.77 -6.60 51.48
CA CYS A 503 -40.14 -7.48 50.49
C CYS A 503 -38.75 -7.96 50.94
N GLN A 504 -38.02 -7.13 51.69
CA GLN A 504 -36.72 -7.48 52.26
C GLN A 504 -36.82 -8.47 53.41
N ASP A 505 -37.87 -8.37 54.24
CA ASP A 505 -38.13 -9.29 55.35
C ASP A 505 -38.59 -10.69 54.88
N LYS A 506 -38.94 -10.84 53.60
CA LYS A 506 -39.46 -12.08 52.98
C LYS A 506 -38.53 -12.61 51.89
N LYS A 507 -37.24 -12.77 52.17
CA LYS A 507 -36.25 -13.28 51.21
C LYS A 507 -36.07 -14.78 51.26
#